data_AF-A0AAV3Z530-F1
#
_entry.id   AF-A0AAV3Z530-F1
#
_cell.length_a   1.000
_cell.length_b   1.000
_cell.length_c   1.000
_cell.angle_alpha   90.00
_cell.angle_beta   90.00
_cell.angle_gamma   90.00
#
_symmetry.space_group_name_H-M   'P 1'
#
loop_
_entity.id
_entity.type
_entity.pdbx_description
1 polymer ?
#
loop_
_entity_poly.entity_id
_entity_poly.type
_entity_poly.pdbx_seq_one_letter_code
_entity_poly.pdbx_strand_id
1 'polypeptide(L)'
;MIDGLKDAQSGNQDQEEETGTDRKQDGWMTSGEQQVHSGRGRHKIGGNGRHLQRATSCSGWTKPLMAAMWLTAFGAGADDGDDIDEAPVHHILDVLAVVDKPMLDYWIEAPGAGSREKVIEEIKSLFFEINFVFQSLREFNLNVEIRLEDIVFPNSSIVPVVKVENNVVDSITAGMSFARYLNQHRYTYDHAMYITKYDLHGYGVKDTKGVGKVNSACKNFSISRIEGRRDYNTVRIAAHELGHCLGANHDNVKDSKCKGKYIMSTGVKPAGDPKFWYFSKCTATAIKKYIKSLGKNNCLERSNNPSIISKRMGELVDKDDMCRRLYGSKVSPFYASGDKLCYKLRCLSQQPVEPCVTPEGVKCAQNKKCFMGHCV
;
A
#
# COMPACT_ATOMS: atom_id res chain seq x y z
N MET A 1 60.23 -15.53 -6.05
CA MET A 1 60.90 -16.78 -5.63
C MET A 1 60.26 -17.22 -4.32
N ILE A 2 59.97 -18.52 -4.22
CA ILE A 2 59.51 -19.30 -3.05
C ILE A 2 58.00 -19.14 -2.75
N ASP A 3 57.13 -20.01 -3.28
CA ASP A 3 56.72 -21.36 -2.78
C ASP A 3 55.87 -21.27 -1.50
N GLY A 4 54.75 -21.94 -1.28
CA GLY A 4 54.12 -23.09 -1.94
C GLY A 4 53.57 -24.05 -0.88
N LEU A 5 52.23 -24.26 -0.89
CA LEU A 5 51.48 -25.47 -0.51
C LEU A 5 51.56 -26.05 0.93
N LYS A 6 50.40 -26.26 1.58
CA LYS A 6 49.73 -27.59 1.66
C LYS A 6 48.42 -27.60 2.47
N ASP A 7 47.60 -28.58 2.09
CA ASP A 7 46.21 -28.91 2.42
C ASP A 7 45.92 -29.39 3.86
N ALA A 8 44.66 -29.28 4.31
CA ALA A 8 43.72 -30.42 4.43
C ALA A 8 42.65 -30.30 5.57
N GLN A 9 41.38 -30.27 5.13
CA GLN A 9 40.18 -30.99 5.58
C GLN A 9 39.66 -31.08 7.04
N SER A 10 38.31 -30.93 7.10
CA SER A 10 37.30 -31.46 8.04
C SER A 10 37.21 -30.80 9.43
N GLY A 11 36.05 -30.56 10.05
CA GLY A 11 34.65 -30.77 9.74
C GLY A 11 33.81 -30.30 10.95
N ASN A 12 32.63 -29.74 10.68
CA ASN A 12 31.44 -29.53 11.53
C ASN A 12 31.59 -29.33 13.06
N GLN A 13 31.05 -28.21 13.56
CA GLN A 13 29.92 -28.23 14.51
C GLN A 13 29.25 -26.86 14.65
N ASP A 14 27.93 -26.93 14.70
CA ASP A 14 26.96 -25.85 14.83
C ASP A 14 27.15 -25.00 16.09
N GLN A 15 27.07 -23.67 15.96
CA GLN A 15 26.53 -22.71 16.93
C GLN A 15 26.68 -21.29 16.36
N GLU A 16 25.58 -20.67 15.93
CA GLU A 16 25.52 -19.20 15.88
C GLU A 16 24.29 -18.73 16.65
N GLU A 17 24.60 -18.07 17.77
CA GLU A 17 23.72 -17.38 18.69
C GLU A 17 22.99 -16.21 18.01
N GLU A 18 21.68 -16.15 18.25
CA GLU A 18 20.88 -14.93 18.13
C GLU A 18 21.38 -13.86 19.12
N THR A 19 22.20 -12.90 18.67
CA THR A 19 22.34 -11.61 19.37
C THR A 19 22.62 -10.46 18.39
N GLY A 20 21.56 -9.90 17.79
CA GLY A 20 21.61 -8.68 17.00
C GLY A 20 20.86 -7.55 17.71
N THR A 21 21.59 -6.74 18.46
CA THR A 21 21.11 -5.65 19.31
C THR A 21 20.38 -4.55 18.53
N ASP A 22 19.11 -4.35 18.85
CA ASP A 22 18.31 -3.16 18.54
C ASP A 22 18.87 -1.97 19.35
N ARG A 23 19.50 -0.99 18.68
CA ARG A 23 19.74 0.33 19.28
C ARG A 23 19.91 1.45 18.24
N LYS A 24 19.11 2.49 18.49
CA LYS A 24 19.20 3.90 18.06
C LYS A 24 18.52 4.28 16.73
N GLN A 25 17.22 4.52 16.82
CA GLN A 25 16.57 5.63 16.11
C GLN A 25 15.65 6.36 17.08
N ASP A 26 16.18 7.41 17.73
CA ASP A 26 15.41 8.44 18.44
C ASP A 26 16.16 9.78 18.29
N GLY A 27 15.39 10.84 18.07
CA GLY A 27 15.79 12.23 17.80
C GLY A 27 15.10 12.66 16.51
N TRP A 28 14.05 13.46 16.50
CA TRP A 28 14.01 14.81 17.07
C TRP A 28 12.62 15.22 17.57
N MET A 29 12.63 15.96 18.69
CA MET A 29 11.50 16.55 19.38
C MET A 29 10.91 17.76 18.63
N THR A 30 9.58 17.89 18.63
CA THR A 30 8.91 19.20 18.64
C THR A 30 8.58 19.56 20.09
N SER A 31 8.88 20.80 20.44
CA SER A 31 8.89 21.41 21.77
C SER A 31 7.54 21.49 22.49
N GLY A 32 7.59 21.32 23.82
CA GLY A 32 6.85 22.15 24.78
C GLY A 32 5.59 21.55 25.40
N GLU A 33 5.72 20.87 26.54
CA GLU A 33 4.81 20.99 27.69
C GLU A 33 5.38 20.22 28.90
N GLN A 34 5.68 20.94 29.98
CA GLN A 34 6.04 20.39 31.29
C GLN A 34 4.77 19.94 32.01
N GLN A 35 4.63 18.66 32.37
CA GLN A 35 3.86 18.27 33.56
C GLN A 35 4.42 17.02 34.26
N VAL A 36 4.99 17.28 35.44
CA VAL A 36 4.81 16.60 36.74
C VAL A 36 4.48 15.10 36.74
N HIS A 37 5.44 14.32 37.25
CA HIS A 37 5.27 12.94 37.70
C HIS A 37 4.43 12.84 38.98
N SER A 38 3.46 11.93 39.00
CA SER A 38 3.13 11.14 40.20
C SER A 38 2.78 9.72 39.77
N GLY A 39 3.62 8.77 40.15
CA GLY A 39 3.40 7.35 39.91
C GLY A 39 2.46 6.69 40.91
N ARG A 40 1.96 5.51 40.53
CA ARG A 40 1.86 4.33 41.39
C ARG A 40 1.37 3.15 40.55
N GLY A 41 2.19 2.11 40.47
CA GLY A 41 1.75 0.81 40.00
C GLY A 41 0.95 0.05 41.06
N ARG A 42 0.30 -1.04 40.63
CA ARG A 42 0.31 -2.31 41.38
C ARG A 42 -0.24 -3.47 40.55
N HIS A 43 0.59 -4.51 40.56
CA HIS A 43 0.43 -5.96 40.50
C HIS A 43 -0.86 -6.67 40.07
N LYS A 44 -0.58 -7.70 39.25
CA LYS A 44 -1.29 -8.95 38.94
C LYS A 44 -1.61 -9.80 40.18
N ILE A 45 -2.74 -10.52 40.11
CA ILE A 45 -3.00 -11.90 40.59
C ILE A 45 -4.05 -12.43 39.58
N GLY A 46 -3.99 -13.60 38.91
CA GLY A 46 -3.47 -14.92 39.27
C GLY A 46 -4.68 -15.86 39.42
N GLY A 47 -4.95 -16.74 38.45
CA GLY A 47 -6.07 -17.69 38.53
C GLY A 47 -6.10 -18.70 37.39
N ASN A 48 -5.56 -19.90 37.66
CA ASN A 48 -5.56 -21.09 36.80
C ASN A 48 -6.94 -21.76 36.74
N GLY A 49 -7.25 -22.40 35.60
CA GLY A 49 -8.31 -23.41 35.49
C GLY A 49 -8.19 -24.18 34.16
N ARG A 50 -7.82 -25.47 34.23
CA ARG A 50 -7.69 -26.39 33.09
C ARG A 50 -8.93 -27.28 32.94
N HIS A 51 -9.10 -27.79 31.70
CA HIS A 51 -9.84 -28.98 31.25
C HIS A 51 -11.38 -28.88 31.32
N LEU A 52 -12.16 -29.26 30.30
CA LEU A 52 -12.18 -30.54 29.59
C LEU A 52 -12.72 -30.40 28.15
N GLN A 53 -12.34 -31.36 27.32
CA GLN A 53 -12.87 -31.65 25.98
C GLN A 53 -14.35 -32.08 26.02
N ARG A 54 -15.11 -31.75 24.96
CA ARG A 54 -16.05 -32.70 24.36
C ARG A 54 -16.42 -32.28 22.93
N ALA A 55 -16.14 -33.17 21.99
CA ALA A 55 -16.63 -33.14 20.63
C ALA A 55 -18.12 -33.56 20.62
N THR A 56 -18.93 -32.91 19.79
CA THR A 56 -20.18 -33.48 19.28
C THR A 56 -20.39 -33.03 17.83
N SER A 57 -20.70 -34.00 16.98
CA SER A 57 -21.03 -33.86 15.56
C SER A 57 -22.46 -33.36 15.38
N CYS A 58 -22.74 -32.65 14.29
CA CYS A 58 -24.06 -32.64 13.68
C CYS A 58 -23.97 -32.51 12.15
N SER A 59 -24.43 -33.58 11.48
CA SER A 59 -25.16 -33.55 10.20
C SER A 59 -26.21 -32.43 10.23
N GLY A 60 -26.42 -31.59 9.22
CA GLY A 60 -26.50 -31.85 7.79
C GLY A 60 -27.97 -31.68 7.38
N TRP A 61 -28.38 -30.48 6.94
CA TRP A 61 -29.66 -30.23 6.25
C TRP A 61 -29.50 -29.10 5.22
N THR A 62 -30.36 -29.18 4.22
CA THR A 62 -30.32 -28.65 2.86
C THR A 62 -30.70 -27.16 2.70
N LYS A 63 -30.24 -26.58 1.59
CA LYS A 63 -30.46 -25.23 0.98
C LYS A 63 -31.97 -24.87 0.73
N PRO A 64 -32.32 -23.78 0.00
CA PRO A 64 -32.08 -22.32 0.18
C PRO A 64 -33.36 -21.46 -0.05
N LEU A 65 -33.42 -20.19 0.36
CA LEU A 65 -34.38 -19.16 -0.13
C LEU A 65 -33.66 -17.80 -0.06
N MET A 66 -33.24 -17.18 -1.17
CA MET A 66 -33.97 -16.24 -2.05
C MET A 66 -34.43 -14.92 -1.38
N ALA A 67 -33.78 -13.84 -1.85
CA ALA A 67 -34.31 -12.53 -2.23
C ALA A 67 -35.07 -11.62 -1.22
N ALA A 68 -34.40 -10.50 -0.93
CA ALA A 68 -34.88 -9.11 -0.96
C ALA A 68 -36.38 -8.78 -0.80
N MET A 69 -36.68 -7.91 0.16
CA MET A 69 -37.55 -6.72 -0.03
C MET A 69 -37.45 -5.80 1.19
N TRP A 70 -36.86 -4.62 1.00
CA TRP A 70 -37.03 -3.49 1.91
C TRP A 70 -38.32 -2.77 1.50
N LEU A 71 -39.34 -2.84 2.34
CA LEU A 71 -40.58 -2.06 2.23
C LEU A 71 -40.46 -0.89 3.21
N THR A 72 -40.52 0.32 2.66
CA THR A 72 -40.64 1.59 3.38
C THR A 72 -41.98 1.65 4.11
N ALA A 73 -41.96 1.85 5.43
CA ALA A 73 -43.12 2.27 6.19
C ALA A 73 -42.95 3.74 6.58
N PHE A 74 -43.80 4.60 6.02
CA PHE A 74 -44.03 5.97 6.49
C PHE A 74 -44.73 5.90 7.85
N GLY A 75 -44.11 6.47 8.88
CA GLY A 75 -44.73 6.75 10.17
C GLY A 75 -44.47 8.22 10.52
N ALA A 76 -45.54 9.00 10.61
CA ALA A 76 -45.49 10.39 11.06
C ALA A 76 -45.26 10.43 12.58
N GLY A 77 -44.24 11.18 13.01
CA GLY A 77 -43.91 11.49 14.40
C GLY A 77 -43.14 12.81 14.43
N ALA A 78 -43.48 13.66 15.38
CA ALA A 78 -43.16 15.08 15.44
C ALA A 78 -41.70 15.41 15.81
N ASP A 79 -41.23 16.51 15.23
CA ASP A 79 -40.28 17.53 15.73
C ASP A 79 -39.04 17.04 16.51
N ASP A 80 -37.94 16.85 15.79
CA ASP A 80 -36.56 17.12 16.23
C ASP A 80 -35.76 17.50 14.97
N GLY A 81 -34.91 18.52 15.10
CA GLY A 81 -34.32 19.28 13.98
C GLY A 81 -33.64 18.43 12.90
N ASP A 82 -33.67 18.98 11.67
CA ASP A 82 -33.02 18.50 10.45
C ASP A 82 -31.56 18.02 10.67
N ASP A 83 -31.38 16.75 11.01
CA ASP A 83 -30.26 15.95 10.52
C ASP A 83 -30.75 15.31 9.21
N ILE A 84 -30.77 16.11 8.15
CA ILE A 84 -30.74 15.55 6.80
C ILE A 84 -29.46 14.73 6.78
N ASP A 85 -29.58 13.40 6.69
CA ASP A 85 -28.46 12.48 6.39
C ASP A 85 -27.87 12.94 5.05
N GLU A 86 -27.01 13.95 5.07
CA GLU A 86 -26.26 14.42 3.92
C GLU A 86 -25.49 13.21 3.42
N ALA A 87 -25.76 12.80 2.18
CA ALA A 87 -25.03 11.73 1.54
C ALA A 87 -23.52 11.95 1.79
N PRO A 88 -22.77 10.91 2.19
CA PRO A 88 -21.40 11.09 2.62
C PRO A 88 -20.59 11.74 1.51
N VAL A 89 -20.13 12.97 1.79
CA VAL A 89 -19.42 13.80 0.83
C VAL A 89 -18.24 13.04 0.24
N HIS A 90 -18.22 12.94 -1.09
CA HIS A 90 -17.14 12.31 -1.83
C HIS A 90 -16.01 13.31 -2.05
N HIS A 91 -14.81 13.00 -1.56
CA HIS A 91 -13.61 13.78 -1.82
C HIS A 91 -12.83 13.18 -2.98
N ILE A 92 -12.52 13.95 -4.00
CA ILE A 92 -11.72 13.49 -5.15
C ILE A 92 -10.35 14.18 -5.08
N LEU A 93 -9.28 13.39 -5.18
CA LEU A 93 -7.90 13.87 -5.31
C LEU A 93 -7.41 13.59 -6.73
N ASP A 94 -7.10 14.63 -7.50
CA ASP A 94 -6.57 14.51 -8.84
C ASP A 94 -5.07 14.22 -8.84
N VAL A 95 -4.70 13.08 -9.38
CA VAL A 95 -3.32 12.60 -9.41
C VAL A 95 -2.79 12.56 -10.83
N LEU A 96 -1.70 13.30 -11.05
CA LEU A 96 -0.85 13.16 -12.23
C LEU A 96 0.16 12.03 -11.98
N ALA A 97 0.14 10.99 -12.81
CA ALA A 97 1.16 9.95 -12.77
C ALA A 97 2.29 10.29 -13.75
N VAL A 98 3.52 10.42 -13.27
CA VAL A 98 4.71 10.64 -14.09
C VAL A 98 5.61 9.42 -14.00
N VAL A 99 5.66 8.65 -15.09
CA VAL A 99 6.40 7.39 -15.16
C VAL A 99 7.75 7.63 -15.83
N ASP A 100 8.82 7.52 -15.07
CA ASP A 100 10.18 7.79 -15.54
C ASP A 100 10.57 6.88 -16.73
N LYS A 101 11.43 7.36 -17.63
CA LYS A 101 11.85 6.57 -18.81
C LYS A 101 12.42 5.18 -18.46
N PRO A 102 13.34 5.02 -17.48
CA PRO A 102 13.82 3.70 -17.06
C PRO A 102 12.71 2.80 -16.50
N MET A 103 11.65 3.40 -15.93
CA MET A 103 10.51 2.66 -15.41
C MET A 103 9.59 2.18 -16.54
N LEU A 104 9.32 3.04 -17.52
CA LEU A 104 8.56 2.66 -18.71
C LEU A 104 9.24 1.49 -19.43
N ASP A 105 10.55 1.58 -19.68
CA ASP A 105 11.32 0.50 -20.33
C ASP A 105 11.23 -0.79 -19.53
N TYR A 106 11.41 -0.69 -18.21
CA TYR A 106 11.28 -1.81 -17.31
C TYR A 106 9.87 -2.41 -17.26
N TRP A 107 8.80 -1.65 -17.48
CA TRP A 107 7.47 -2.25 -17.58
C TRP A 107 7.17 -2.83 -18.97
N ILE A 108 7.66 -2.21 -20.05
CA ILE A 108 7.51 -2.76 -21.41
C ILE A 108 8.19 -4.13 -21.53
N GLU A 109 9.40 -4.28 -20.95
CA GLU A 109 10.16 -5.52 -20.94
C GLU A 109 9.53 -6.63 -20.06
N ALA A 110 8.45 -6.33 -19.32
CA ALA A 110 7.79 -7.32 -18.48
C ALA A 110 7.05 -8.36 -19.36
N PRO A 111 7.16 -9.67 -19.05
CA PRO A 111 6.36 -10.70 -19.69
C PRO A 111 4.86 -10.34 -19.74
N GLY A 112 4.28 -10.37 -20.94
CA GLY A 112 2.87 -10.03 -21.19
C GLY A 112 2.59 -8.55 -21.48
N ALA A 113 3.46 -7.61 -21.08
CA ALA A 113 3.31 -6.18 -21.34
C ALA A 113 3.72 -5.83 -22.78
N GLY A 114 5.02 -5.83 -23.11
CA GLY A 114 5.52 -5.76 -24.49
C GLY A 114 5.17 -4.50 -25.32
N SER A 115 4.46 -3.52 -24.76
CA SER A 115 4.03 -2.30 -25.45
C SER A 115 3.68 -1.19 -24.44
N ARG A 116 3.73 0.07 -24.88
CA ARG A 116 3.38 1.23 -24.05
C ARG A 116 1.89 1.25 -23.73
N GLU A 117 1.05 0.83 -24.68
CA GLU A 117 -0.40 0.79 -24.56
C GLU A 117 -0.83 -0.14 -23.41
N LYS A 118 -0.21 -1.32 -23.31
CA LYS A 118 -0.45 -2.24 -22.20
C LYS A 118 0.05 -1.69 -20.87
N VAL A 119 1.18 -0.98 -20.85
CA VAL A 119 1.64 -0.29 -19.63
C VAL A 119 0.64 0.78 -19.17
N ILE A 120 0.03 1.52 -20.10
CA ILE A 120 -1.04 2.47 -19.78
C ILE A 120 -2.26 1.77 -19.17
N GLU A 121 -2.68 0.62 -19.71
CA GLU A 121 -3.76 -0.18 -19.13
C GLU A 121 -3.43 -0.65 -17.71
N GLU A 122 -2.21 -1.14 -17.50
CA GLU A 122 -1.73 -1.56 -16.17
C GLU A 122 -1.69 -0.40 -15.17
N ILE A 123 -1.27 0.80 -15.58
CA ILE A 123 -1.30 1.99 -14.71
C ILE A 123 -2.75 2.36 -14.35
N LYS A 124 -3.68 2.28 -15.30
CA LYS A 124 -5.11 2.50 -15.01
C LYS A 124 -5.65 1.47 -14.01
N SER A 125 -5.26 0.19 -14.14
CA SER A 125 -5.62 -0.85 -13.18
C SER A 125 -4.94 -0.65 -11.82
N LEU A 126 -3.71 -0.13 -11.78
CA LEU A 126 -3.02 0.23 -10.55
C LEU A 126 -3.81 1.30 -9.78
N PHE A 127 -4.26 2.37 -10.45
CA PHE A 127 -5.10 3.41 -9.82
C PHE A 127 -6.47 2.89 -9.40
N PHE A 128 -7.03 1.93 -10.13
CA PHE A 128 -8.24 1.23 -9.71
C PHE A 128 -8.05 0.48 -8.39
N GLU A 129 -6.91 -0.21 -8.22
CA GLU A 129 -6.59 -0.91 -6.97
C GLU A 129 -6.23 0.03 -5.82
N ILE A 130 -5.57 1.16 -6.10
CA ILE A 130 -5.41 2.23 -5.10
C ILE A 130 -6.79 2.65 -4.58
N ASN A 131 -7.78 2.84 -5.45
CA ASN A 131 -9.13 3.20 -5.01
C ASN A 131 -9.77 2.11 -4.15
N PHE A 132 -9.55 0.82 -4.39
CA PHE A 132 -10.03 -0.22 -3.47
C PHE A 132 -9.43 -0.10 -2.07
N VAL A 133 -8.13 0.20 -1.98
CA VAL A 133 -7.49 0.48 -0.69
C VAL A 133 -8.17 1.68 -0.01
N PHE A 134 -8.41 2.77 -0.75
CA PHE A 134 -9.09 3.95 -0.22
C PHE A 134 -10.56 3.72 0.17
N GLN A 135 -11.26 2.78 -0.49
CA GLN A 135 -12.62 2.38 -0.10
C GLN A 135 -12.68 1.78 1.30
N SER A 136 -11.58 1.25 1.87
CA SER A 136 -11.55 0.81 3.27
C SER A 136 -11.86 1.94 4.26
N LEU A 137 -11.68 3.21 3.87
CA LEU A 137 -12.02 4.37 4.70
C LEU A 137 -13.54 4.55 4.88
N ARG A 138 -14.37 3.92 4.03
CA ARG A 138 -15.82 4.00 4.11
C ARG A 138 -16.37 3.39 5.39
N GLU A 139 -15.69 2.39 5.96
CA GLU A 139 -16.00 1.85 7.30
C GLU A 139 -16.00 2.95 8.38
N PHE A 140 -15.23 4.02 8.14
CA PHE A 140 -15.11 5.14 9.04
C PHE A 140 -15.87 6.38 8.55
N ASN A 141 -16.87 6.25 7.67
CA ASN A 141 -17.62 7.38 7.08
C ASN A 141 -16.69 8.42 6.43
N LEU A 142 -15.74 7.96 5.62
CA LEU A 142 -14.87 8.80 4.82
C LEU A 142 -14.78 8.21 3.41
N ASN A 143 -15.22 8.97 2.41
CA ASN A 143 -15.16 8.55 1.01
C ASN A 143 -14.14 9.42 0.27
N VAL A 144 -13.03 8.80 -0.14
CA VAL A 144 -11.96 9.44 -0.90
C VAL A 144 -11.74 8.64 -2.18
N GLU A 145 -11.82 9.32 -3.32
CA GLU A 145 -11.45 8.80 -4.63
C GLU A 145 -10.11 9.40 -5.06
N ILE A 146 -9.27 8.54 -5.63
CA ILE A 146 -8.02 8.93 -6.28
C ILE A 146 -8.29 8.90 -7.79
N ARG A 147 -8.48 10.07 -8.40
CA ARG A 147 -8.73 10.19 -9.83
C ARG A 147 -7.40 10.31 -10.57
N LEU A 148 -7.17 9.43 -11.53
CA LEU A 148 -6.01 9.53 -12.41
C LEU A 148 -6.30 10.58 -13.48
N GLU A 149 -5.67 11.74 -13.36
CA GLU A 149 -5.87 12.87 -14.27
C GLU A 149 -5.18 12.63 -15.62
N ASP A 150 -3.88 12.31 -15.58
CA ASP A 150 -3.10 12.00 -16.77
C ASP A 150 -1.91 11.08 -16.44
N ILE A 151 -1.36 10.43 -17.47
CA ILE A 151 -0.15 9.62 -17.42
C ILE A 151 0.91 10.23 -18.34
N VAL A 152 1.93 10.80 -17.74
CA VAL A 152 3.05 11.42 -18.45
C VAL A 152 4.25 10.49 -18.49
N PHE A 153 4.85 10.38 -19.68
CA PHE A 153 6.07 9.63 -19.93
C PHE A 153 7.16 10.59 -20.46
N PRO A 154 8.11 11.02 -19.63
CA PRO A 154 9.25 11.82 -20.07
C PRO A 154 10.09 11.05 -21.10
N ASN A 155 10.63 11.77 -22.10
CA ASN A 155 11.47 11.17 -23.15
C ASN A 155 12.84 10.67 -22.63
N SER A 156 13.31 11.22 -21.51
CA SER A 156 14.55 10.87 -20.81
C SER A 156 14.28 10.73 -19.32
N SER A 157 15.22 10.16 -18.56
CA SER A 157 15.05 10.14 -17.10
C SER A 157 14.96 11.56 -16.55
N ILE A 158 14.04 11.77 -15.60
CA ILE A 158 13.91 13.02 -14.85
C ILE A 158 15.12 13.24 -13.95
N VAL A 159 15.75 12.16 -13.46
CA VAL A 159 16.94 12.23 -12.61
C VAL A 159 18.20 12.23 -13.50
N PRO A 160 19.11 13.21 -13.35
CA PRO A 160 20.35 13.22 -14.10
C PRO A 160 21.21 11.98 -13.81
N VAL A 161 21.77 11.35 -14.85
CA VAL A 161 22.58 10.12 -14.73
C VAL A 161 23.73 10.25 -13.72
N VAL A 162 24.35 11.43 -13.63
CA VAL A 162 25.43 11.73 -12.66
C VAL A 162 24.99 11.68 -11.19
N LYS A 163 23.69 11.64 -10.93
CA LYS A 163 23.09 11.51 -9.60
C LYS A 163 22.60 10.09 -9.31
N VAL A 164 22.83 9.16 -10.24
CA VAL A 164 22.48 7.74 -10.11
C VAL A 164 23.75 6.96 -9.84
N GLU A 165 23.80 6.26 -8.72
CA GLU A 165 24.94 5.40 -8.37
C GLU A 165 24.46 3.96 -8.22
N ASN A 166 24.93 3.04 -9.06
CA ASN A 166 24.51 1.63 -9.01
C ASN A 166 22.98 1.43 -8.97
N ASN A 167 22.24 2.21 -9.79
CA ASN A 167 20.76 2.24 -9.82
C ASN A 167 20.09 2.79 -8.54
N VAL A 168 20.85 3.39 -7.63
CA VAL A 168 20.37 4.07 -6.42
C VAL A 168 20.30 5.57 -6.66
N VAL A 169 19.24 6.19 -6.13
CA VAL A 169 19.05 7.64 -6.14
C VAL A 169 18.62 8.12 -4.75
N ASP A 170 19.27 9.17 -4.25
CA ASP A 170 18.80 9.88 -3.07
C ASP A 170 17.41 10.49 -3.31
N SER A 171 16.45 10.18 -2.44
CA SER A 171 15.05 10.57 -2.63
C SER A 171 14.82 12.09 -2.58
N ILE A 172 15.70 12.85 -1.92
CA ILE A 172 15.66 14.31 -1.91
C ILE A 172 16.05 14.83 -3.30
N THR A 173 17.14 14.30 -3.86
CA THR A 173 17.61 14.58 -5.22
C THR A 173 16.56 14.22 -6.27
N ALA A 174 15.93 13.05 -6.14
CA ALA A 174 14.79 12.67 -6.99
C ALA A 174 13.63 13.67 -6.88
N GLY A 175 13.28 14.09 -5.66
CA GLY A 175 12.21 15.06 -5.41
C GLY A 175 12.49 16.44 -6.00
N MET A 176 13.72 16.94 -5.88
CA MET A 176 14.12 18.22 -6.48
C MET A 176 14.10 18.16 -8.01
N SER A 177 14.59 17.07 -8.60
CA SER A 177 14.57 16.86 -10.05
C SER A 177 13.13 16.79 -10.56
N PHE A 178 12.26 16.08 -9.84
CA PHE A 178 10.85 15.97 -10.19
C PHE A 178 10.10 17.31 -10.06
N ALA A 179 10.30 18.07 -8.97
CA ALA A 179 9.72 19.39 -8.82
C ALA A 179 10.15 20.35 -9.95
N ARG A 180 11.43 20.29 -10.36
CA ARG A 180 11.92 21.05 -11.51
C ARG A 180 11.23 20.65 -12.82
N TYR A 181 11.06 19.34 -13.04
CA TYR A 181 10.35 18.82 -14.21
C TYR A 181 8.90 19.34 -14.27
N LEU A 182 8.16 19.26 -13.17
CA LEU A 182 6.77 19.74 -13.09
C LEU A 182 6.67 21.25 -13.38
N ASN A 183 7.57 22.04 -12.82
CA ASN A 183 7.62 23.50 -13.04
C ASN A 183 7.85 23.89 -14.50
N GLN A 184 8.54 23.05 -15.28
CA GLN A 184 8.81 23.32 -16.69
C GLN A 184 7.61 23.00 -17.61
N HIS A 185 6.70 22.11 -17.18
CA HIS A 185 5.63 21.59 -18.04
C HIS A 185 4.23 22.10 -17.67
N ARG A 186 4.05 22.68 -16.47
CA ARG A 186 2.81 23.36 -16.05
C ARG A 186 1.54 22.50 -16.10
N TYR A 187 1.64 21.24 -15.68
CA TYR A 187 0.47 20.37 -15.54
C TYR A 187 -0.49 20.85 -14.43
N THR A 188 -1.75 20.44 -14.53
CA THR A 188 -2.77 20.63 -13.50
C THR A 188 -2.95 19.32 -12.73
N TYR A 189 -2.91 19.39 -11.39
CA TYR A 189 -3.07 18.24 -10.49
C TYR A 189 -3.24 18.73 -9.04
N ASP A 190 -3.84 17.90 -8.19
CA ASP A 190 -3.79 18.09 -6.73
C ASP A 190 -2.56 17.41 -6.11
N HIS A 191 -2.11 16.32 -6.73
CA HIS A 191 -0.90 15.59 -6.37
C HIS A 191 -0.18 15.04 -7.60
N ALA A 192 1.15 15.12 -7.63
CA ALA A 192 1.94 14.49 -8.68
C ALA A 192 2.74 13.30 -8.12
N MET A 193 2.63 12.15 -8.78
CA MET A 193 3.24 10.90 -8.38
C MET A 193 4.36 10.53 -9.36
N TYR A 194 5.60 10.57 -8.89
CA TYR A 194 6.77 10.14 -9.66
C TYR A 194 7.04 8.66 -9.44
N ILE A 195 6.94 7.86 -10.50
CA ILE A 195 7.16 6.41 -10.46
C ILE A 195 8.46 6.10 -11.20
N THR A 196 9.43 5.49 -10.50
CA THR A 196 10.76 5.22 -11.04
C THR A 196 11.25 3.80 -10.75
N LYS A 197 12.18 3.31 -11.56
CA LYS A 197 12.85 2.01 -11.37
C LYS A 197 14.02 2.09 -10.38
N TYR A 198 14.50 3.30 -10.09
CA TYR A 198 15.64 3.49 -9.21
C TYR A 198 15.32 3.07 -7.78
N ASP A 199 16.30 2.51 -7.08
CA ASP A 199 16.23 2.24 -5.64
C ASP A 199 16.38 3.58 -4.90
N LEU A 200 15.31 4.01 -4.22
CA LEU A 200 15.24 5.30 -3.57
C LEU A 200 15.76 5.18 -2.14
N HIS A 201 16.75 6.00 -1.78
CA HIS A 201 17.24 6.06 -0.40
C HIS A 201 16.72 7.34 0.25
N GLY A 202 15.94 7.18 1.32
CA GLY A 202 15.31 8.27 2.04
C GLY A 202 16.13 8.68 3.24
N TYR A 203 16.67 9.91 3.26
CA TYR A 203 17.33 10.47 4.45
C TYR A 203 18.43 9.56 5.04
N GLY A 204 19.20 8.88 4.17
CA GLY A 204 20.24 7.92 4.58
C GLY A 204 19.73 6.54 5.02
N VAL A 205 18.41 6.30 4.95
CA VAL A 205 17.79 5.00 5.20
C VAL A 205 17.70 4.22 3.87
N LYS A 206 18.40 3.08 3.82
CA LYS A 206 18.28 2.10 2.73
C LYS A 206 16.88 1.51 2.70
N ASP A 207 16.44 1.02 1.53
CA ASP A 207 15.13 0.39 1.31
C ASP A 207 13.89 1.29 1.43
N THR A 208 14.01 2.59 1.15
CA THR A 208 12.86 3.52 1.15
C THR A 208 12.06 3.38 -0.15
N LYS A 209 10.98 2.59 -0.13
CA LYS A 209 10.21 2.28 -1.35
C LYS A 209 9.31 3.41 -1.85
N GLY A 210 9.02 4.38 -1.01
CA GLY A 210 8.28 5.58 -1.37
C GLY A 210 8.57 6.72 -0.41
N VAL A 211 8.38 7.96 -0.89
CA VAL A 211 8.46 9.16 -0.06
C VAL A 211 7.43 10.19 -0.52
N GLY A 212 6.41 10.40 0.30
CA GLY A 212 5.46 11.50 0.28
C GLY A 212 5.67 12.45 1.46
N LYS A 213 4.98 13.59 1.44
CA LYS A 213 4.99 14.54 2.56
C LYS A 213 3.64 14.52 3.26
N VAL A 214 3.67 14.44 4.59
CA VAL A 214 2.45 14.53 5.40
C VAL A 214 1.80 15.89 5.21
N ASN A 215 0.46 15.92 5.07
CA ASN A 215 -0.33 17.14 4.92
C ASN A 215 0.10 17.95 3.69
N SER A 216 0.25 17.31 2.53
CA SER A 216 0.69 17.97 1.30
C SER A 216 -0.42 18.26 0.30
N ALA A 217 -1.56 17.55 0.34
CA ALA A 217 -2.64 17.80 -0.61
C ALA A 217 -3.05 19.28 -0.59
N CYS A 218 -3.34 19.83 -1.77
CA CYS A 218 -3.68 21.25 -1.95
C CYS A 218 -2.56 22.24 -1.61
N LYS A 219 -1.30 21.81 -1.71
CA LYS A 219 -0.12 22.66 -1.57
C LYS A 219 0.81 22.51 -2.76
N ASN A 220 1.61 23.54 -3.04
CA ASN A 220 2.54 23.59 -4.18
C ASN A 220 3.63 22.50 -4.19
N PHE A 221 3.76 21.72 -3.10
CA PHE A 221 4.73 20.64 -2.95
C PHE A 221 4.07 19.26 -2.79
N SER A 222 2.81 19.13 -3.23
CA SER A 222 2.06 17.86 -3.21
C SER A 222 2.63 16.86 -4.22
N ILE A 223 3.74 16.22 -3.84
CA ILE A 223 4.42 15.21 -4.66
C ILE A 223 4.76 13.95 -3.85
N SER A 224 4.78 12.81 -4.53
CA SER A 224 5.33 11.55 -4.02
C SER A 224 6.36 10.99 -5.00
N ARG A 225 7.32 10.23 -4.47
CA ARG A 225 8.28 9.43 -5.26
C ARG A 225 8.09 7.98 -4.88
N ILE A 226 8.00 7.10 -5.85
CA ILE A 226 7.66 5.69 -5.66
C ILE A 226 8.60 4.83 -6.48
N GLU A 227 9.13 3.79 -5.85
CA GLU A 227 9.75 2.67 -6.57
C GLU A 227 8.66 1.83 -7.25
N GLY A 228 8.62 1.91 -8.58
CA GLY A 228 7.77 1.06 -9.40
C GLY A 228 8.29 -0.39 -9.38
N ARG A 229 7.38 -1.35 -9.24
CA ARG A 229 7.70 -2.77 -9.08
C ARG A 229 6.84 -3.63 -9.98
N ARG A 230 7.34 -4.81 -10.31
CA ARG A 230 6.60 -5.85 -11.05
C ARG A 230 5.87 -6.84 -10.12
N ASP A 231 6.03 -6.70 -8.79
CA ASP A 231 5.42 -7.57 -7.77
C ASP A 231 4.10 -7.02 -7.22
N TYR A 232 3.58 -5.99 -7.89
CA TYR A 232 2.35 -5.28 -7.56
C TYR A 232 2.35 -4.58 -6.20
N ASN A 233 3.48 -4.52 -5.50
CA ASN A 233 3.60 -3.70 -4.29
C ASN A 233 3.46 -2.20 -4.57
N THR A 234 3.60 -1.76 -5.83
CA THR A 234 3.44 -0.35 -6.21
C THR A 234 2.07 0.22 -5.82
N VAL A 235 1.00 -0.58 -5.88
CA VAL A 235 -0.34 -0.18 -5.40
C VAL A 235 -0.29 0.25 -3.94
N ARG A 236 0.31 -0.59 -3.09
CA ARG A 236 0.39 -0.32 -1.65
C ARG A 236 1.31 0.85 -1.34
N ILE A 237 2.46 0.92 -1.99
CA ILE A 237 3.40 2.04 -1.81
C ILE A 237 2.69 3.34 -2.20
N ALA A 238 2.02 3.38 -3.35
CA ALA A 238 1.26 4.53 -3.80
C ALA A 238 0.14 4.91 -2.83
N ALA A 239 -0.66 3.94 -2.36
CA ALA A 239 -1.71 4.19 -1.38
C ALA A 239 -1.13 4.73 -0.05
N HIS A 240 0.02 4.24 0.38
CA HIS A 240 0.74 4.72 1.57
C HIS A 240 1.16 6.19 1.41
N GLU A 241 1.83 6.53 0.30
CA GLU A 241 2.29 7.89 0.07
C GLU A 241 1.13 8.88 -0.13
N LEU A 242 0.03 8.44 -0.74
CA LEU A 242 -1.20 9.23 -0.84
C LEU A 242 -1.88 9.39 0.54
N GLY A 243 -1.80 8.39 1.41
CA GLY A 243 -2.21 8.50 2.81
C GLY A 243 -1.45 9.62 3.53
N HIS A 244 -0.12 9.70 3.36
CA HIS A 244 0.67 10.83 3.83
C HIS A 244 0.21 12.16 3.22
N CYS A 245 0.03 12.22 1.90
CA CYS A 245 -0.47 13.41 1.20
C CYS A 245 -1.74 13.96 1.86
N LEU A 246 -2.66 13.06 2.23
CA LEU A 246 -3.93 13.34 2.88
C LEU A 246 -3.86 13.47 4.42
N GLY A 247 -2.65 13.47 4.99
CA GLY A 247 -2.39 13.85 6.38
C GLY A 247 -2.24 12.71 7.37
N ALA A 248 -2.18 11.47 6.91
CA ALA A 248 -1.89 10.32 7.76
C ALA A 248 -0.42 10.27 8.18
N ASN A 249 -0.16 9.85 9.42
CA ASN A 249 1.15 9.43 9.89
C ASN A 249 1.20 7.90 9.95
N HIS A 250 2.37 7.35 10.25
CA HIS A 250 2.52 5.91 10.40
C HIS A 250 1.70 5.33 11.57
N ASP A 251 1.13 4.14 11.38
CA ASP A 251 0.29 3.47 12.37
C ASP A 251 1.08 2.82 13.51
N ASN A 252 2.29 2.30 13.28
CA ASN A 252 3.03 1.49 14.25
C ASN A 252 4.17 2.23 14.99
N VAL A 253 4.16 3.57 15.01
CA VAL A 253 5.12 4.35 15.81
C VAL A 253 4.81 4.25 17.31
N LYS A 254 5.82 4.50 18.16
CA LYS A 254 5.80 4.28 19.63
C LYS A 254 4.52 4.82 20.29
N ASP A 255 4.09 6.02 19.90
CA ASP A 255 2.93 6.72 20.48
C ASP A 255 1.61 6.55 19.72
N SER A 256 1.60 5.80 18.61
CA SER A 256 0.36 5.54 17.89
C SER A 256 -0.52 4.54 18.63
N LYS A 257 -1.82 4.88 18.71
CA LYS A 257 -2.88 4.05 19.28
C LYS A 257 -3.28 2.89 18.36
N CYS A 258 -2.96 2.97 17.07
CA CYS A 258 -3.32 1.93 16.10
C CYS A 258 -2.16 0.95 15.89
N LYS A 259 -2.04 -0.04 16.77
CA LYS A 259 -1.08 -1.13 16.55
C LYS A 259 -1.64 -2.09 15.49
N GLY A 260 -0.81 -2.44 14.49
CA GLY A 260 -1.24 -3.34 13.42
C GLY A 260 -0.39 -3.23 12.16
N LYS A 261 -0.75 -4.04 11.18
CA LYS A 261 -0.16 -4.16 9.85
C LYS A 261 -1.14 -3.62 8.80
N TYR A 262 -1.40 -2.32 8.87
CA TYR A 262 -2.28 -1.60 7.95
C TYR A 262 -1.44 -0.95 6.85
N ILE A 263 -2.09 -0.28 5.89
CA ILE A 263 -1.41 0.45 4.81
C ILE A 263 -0.36 1.42 5.36
N MET A 264 -0.64 2.15 6.43
CA MET A 264 0.28 3.16 7.00
C MET A 264 1.30 2.58 7.99
N SER A 265 1.46 1.26 8.12
CA SER A 265 2.51 0.69 8.96
C SER A 265 3.89 0.90 8.33
N THR A 266 4.92 1.17 9.14
CA THR A 266 6.32 1.16 8.69
C THR A 266 6.70 -0.26 8.27
N GLY A 267 7.34 -0.38 7.11
CA GLY A 267 7.79 -1.66 6.56
C GLY A 267 6.92 -2.17 5.41
N VAL A 268 7.57 -2.42 4.27
CA VAL A 268 6.92 -2.79 3.01
C VAL A 268 6.81 -4.32 2.89
N LYS A 269 6.72 -5.10 3.97
CA LYS A 269 6.54 -6.56 3.84
C LYS A 269 5.08 -6.96 4.11
N PRO A 270 4.33 -7.43 3.08
CA PRO A 270 3.01 -8.01 3.27
C PRO A 270 3.18 -9.31 4.06
N ALA A 271 3.09 -9.20 5.38
CA ALA A 271 3.21 -10.32 6.28
C ALA A 271 1.88 -11.08 6.36
N GLY A 272 1.43 -11.65 5.23
CA GLY A 272 0.34 -12.61 5.15
C GLY A 272 -0.94 -12.25 5.93
N ASP A 273 -1.24 -10.96 6.07
CA ASP A 273 -2.34 -10.44 6.86
C ASP A 273 -3.24 -9.60 5.94
N PRO A 274 -4.54 -9.90 5.79
CA PRO A 274 -5.41 -9.13 4.92
C PRO A 274 -5.51 -7.65 5.33
N LYS A 275 -5.18 -7.29 6.59
CA LYS A 275 -5.13 -5.89 7.06
C LYS A 275 -4.22 -4.99 6.23
N PHE A 276 -3.26 -5.55 5.49
CA PHE A 276 -2.42 -4.80 4.55
C PHE A 276 -3.20 -4.19 3.38
N TRP A 277 -4.49 -4.49 3.20
CA TRP A 277 -5.38 -3.85 2.24
C TRP A 277 -6.24 -2.71 2.84
N TYR A 278 -6.10 -2.44 4.14
CA TYR A 278 -6.99 -1.54 4.87
C TYR A 278 -6.22 -0.40 5.52
N PHE A 279 -6.83 0.78 5.55
CA PHE A 279 -6.42 1.86 6.42
C PHE A 279 -6.93 1.64 7.85
N SER A 280 -6.14 2.05 8.84
CA SER A 280 -6.57 2.00 10.23
C SER A 280 -7.56 3.12 10.57
N LYS A 281 -8.27 2.98 11.70
CA LYS A 281 -9.07 4.06 12.28
C LYS A 281 -8.25 5.33 12.56
N CYS A 282 -6.97 5.21 12.94
CA CYS A 282 -6.10 6.36 13.18
C CYS A 282 -5.80 7.10 11.88
N THR A 283 -5.52 6.34 10.81
CA THR A 283 -5.35 6.91 9.47
C THR A 283 -6.60 7.65 9.03
N ALA A 284 -7.78 7.02 9.12
CA ALA A 284 -9.04 7.67 8.76
C ALA A 284 -9.30 8.94 9.57
N THR A 285 -9.03 8.92 10.88
CA THR A 285 -9.18 10.09 11.76
C THR A 285 -8.24 11.23 11.36
N ALA A 286 -6.98 10.91 11.04
CA ALA A 286 -6.00 11.88 10.60
C ALA A 286 -6.39 12.53 9.26
N ILE A 287 -6.84 11.73 8.29
CA ILE A 287 -7.30 12.23 6.99
C ILE A 287 -8.52 13.14 7.15
N LYS A 288 -9.53 12.74 7.92
CA LYS A 288 -10.70 13.60 8.21
C LYS A 288 -10.29 14.95 8.81
N LYS A 289 -9.37 14.92 9.79
CA LYS A 289 -8.87 16.14 10.43
C LYS A 289 -8.16 17.05 9.43
N TYR A 290 -7.32 16.47 8.57
CA TYR A 290 -6.59 17.24 7.57
C TYR A 290 -7.52 17.86 6.52
N ILE A 291 -8.43 17.08 5.94
CA ILE A 291 -9.43 17.57 4.98
C ILE A 291 -10.24 18.72 5.59
N LYS A 292 -10.70 18.58 6.83
CA LYS A 292 -11.41 19.66 7.54
C LYS A 292 -10.54 20.92 7.70
N SER A 293 -9.25 20.75 7.95
CA SER A 293 -8.31 21.87 8.13
C SER A 293 -7.99 22.64 6.85
N LEU A 294 -8.23 22.06 5.67
CA LEU A 294 -7.98 22.73 4.39
C LEU A 294 -8.88 23.96 4.20
N GLY A 295 -10.11 23.92 4.74
CA GLY A 295 -11.04 25.05 4.72
C GLY A 295 -11.22 25.61 3.31
N LYS A 296 -10.95 26.91 3.14
CA LYS A 296 -11.04 27.59 1.84
C LYS A 296 -9.96 27.19 0.83
N ASN A 297 -8.87 26.56 1.29
CA ASN A 297 -7.78 26.10 0.43
C ASN A 297 -7.99 24.64 -0.01
N ASN A 298 -9.18 24.08 0.18
CA ASN A 298 -9.47 22.72 -0.22
C ASN A 298 -9.58 22.63 -1.75
N CYS A 299 -8.63 21.93 -2.35
CA CYS A 299 -8.58 21.58 -3.76
C CYS A 299 -9.37 20.30 -4.09
N LEU A 300 -9.71 19.48 -3.09
CA LEU A 300 -10.39 18.21 -3.31
C LEU A 300 -11.81 18.47 -3.81
N GLU A 301 -12.10 18.06 -5.05
CA GLU A 301 -13.44 18.18 -5.61
C GLU A 301 -14.45 17.43 -4.74
N ARG A 302 -15.65 17.99 -4.63
CA ARG A 302 -16.78 17.37 -3.93
C ARG A 302 -17.82 16.95 -4.94
N SER A 303 -18.15 15.66 -4.97
CA SER A 303 -19.13 15.10 -5.88
C SER A 303 -20.13 14.20 -5.14
N ASN A 304 -21.32 14.03 -5.72
CA ASN A 304 -22.26 12.98 -5.31
C ASN A 304 -22.25 11.78 -6.28
N ASN A 305 -21.53 11.90 -7.40
CA ASN A 305 -21.48 10.87 -8.43
C ASN A 305 -20.36 9.86 -8.17
N PRO A 306 -20.60 8.57 -8.44
CA PRO A 306 -19.58 7.54 -8.35
C PRO A 306 -18.58 7.60 -9.52
N SER A 307 -17.37 7.11 -9.25
CA SER A 307 -16.21 7.07 -10.14
C SER A 307 -16.39 6.16 -11.36
N ILE A 308 -15.61 6.41 -12.42
CA ILE A 308 -15.54 5.56 -13.62
C ILE A 308 -14.81 4.24 -13.28
N ILE A 309 -15.41 3.11 -13.67
CA ILE A 309 -14.89 1.76 -13.41
C ILE A 309 -13.80 1.41 -14.44
N SER A 310 -12.61 1.04 -13.97
CA SER A 310 -11.54 0.44 -14.78
C SER A 310 -11.50 -1.08 -14.59
N LYS A 311 -10.74 -1.78 -15.43
CA LYS A 311 -10.49 -3.23 -15.30
C LYS A 311 -9.60 -3.52 -14.08
N ARG A 312 -9.82 -4.66 -13.44
CA ARG A 312 -8.95 -5.15 -12.34
C ARG A 312 -7.63 -5.65 -12.90
N MET A 313 -6.53 -5.55 -12.16
CA MET A 313 -5.24 -6.04 -12.65
C MET A 313 -5.26 -7.56 -12.87
N GLY A 314 -5.96 -8.33 -12.02
CA GLY A 314 -6.13 -9.78 -12.21
C GLY A 314 -6.98 -10.18 -13.42
N GLU A 315 -7.58 -9.22 -14.13
CA GLU A 315 -8.23 -9.42 -15.44
C GLU A 315 -7.30 -9.12 -16.61
N LEU A 316 -6.20 -8.41 -16.37
CA LEU A 316 -5.15 -8.10 -17.35
C LEU A 316 -3.99 -9.09 -17.27
N VAL A 317 -3.65 -9.54 -16.07
CA VAL A 317 -2.47 -10.36 -15.79
C VAL A 317 -2.84 -11.53 -14.90
N ASP A 318 -2.53 -12.75 -15.35
CA ASP A 318 -2.76 -13.93 -14.54
C ASP A 318 -1.61 -14.21 -13.56
N LYS A 319 -1.85 -15.12 -12.62
CA LYS A 319 -0.88 -15.53 -11.60
C LYS A 319 0.42 -16.12 -12.15
N ASP A 320 0.41 -16.69 -13.37
CA ASP A 320 1.60 -17.24 -14.00
C ASP A 320 2.45 -16.11 -14.60
N ASP A 321 1.82 -15.14 -15.24
CA ASP A 321 2.47 -13.91 -15.71
C ASP A 321 3.11 -13.14 -14.56
N MET A 322 2.39 -13.00 -13.44
CA MET A 322 2.93 -12.36 -12.25
C MET A 322 4.24 -13.02 -11.77
N CYS A 323 4.28 -14.35 -11.71
CA CYS A 323 5.49 -15.07 -11.34
C CYS A 323 6.61 -14.92 -12.37
N ARG A 324 6.28 -15.00 -13.68
CA ARG A 324 7.25 -14.80 -14.76
C ARG A 324 7.87 -13.40 -14.73
N ARG A 325 7.08 -12.37 -14.41
CA ARG A 325 7.55 -10.98 -14.35
C ARG A 325 8.60 -10.74 -13.27
N LEU A 326 8.58 -11.53 -12.21
CA LEU A 326 9.49 -11.41 -11.07
C LEU A 326 10.72 -12.29 -11.17
N TYR A 327 10.56 -13.51 -11.64
CA TYR A 327 11.60 -14.53 -11.54
C TYR A 327 12.00 -15.12 -12.90
N GLY A 328 11.38 -14.63 -13.99
CA GLY A 328 11.60 -15.13 -15.33
C GLY A 328 10.89 -16.44 -15.63
N SER A 329 11.26 -17.07 -16.75
CA SER A 329 10.59 -18.25 -17.30
C SER A 329 10.82 -19.56 -16.54
N LYS A 330 11.72 -19.60 -15.56
CA LYS A 330 12.12 -20.82 -14.82
C LYS A 330 11.30 -21.08 -13.56
N VAL A 331 10.14 -20.46 -13.45
CA VAL A 331 9.31 -20.50 -12.24
C VAL A 331 8.01 -21.22 -12.52
N SER A 332 7.74 -22.24 -11.69
CA SER A 332 6.52 -23.00 -11.76
C SER A 332 5.49 -22.48 -10.76
N PRO A 333 4.21 -22.49 -11.12
CA PRO A 333 3.13 -22.17 -10.21
C PRO A 333 3.03 -23.16 -9.04
N PHE A 334 3.29 -22.74 -7.80
CA PHE A 334 2.72 -23.41 -6.61
C PHE A 334 1.89 -22.43 -5.84
N TYR A 335 0.59 -22.56 -6.03
CA TYR A 335 -0.36 -21.65 -5.47
C TYR A 335 -0.98 -22.28 -4.24
N ALA A 336 -0.95 -21.54 -3.13
CA ALA A 336 -2.02 -21.71 -2.17
C ALA A 336 -3.36 -21.40 -2.87
N SER A 337 -4.45 -22.03 -2.44
CA SER A 337 -5.80 -21.73 -2.91
C SER A 337 -6.59 -20.97 -1.84
N GLY A 338 -7.71 -20.37 -2.23
CA GLY A 338 -8.55 -19.60 -1.31
C GLY A 338 -7.87 -18.32 -0.83
N ASP A 339 -8.20 -17.86 0.37
CA ASP A 339 -7.70 -16.60 0.96
C ASP A 339 -6.17 -16.53 0.98
N LYS A 340 -5.50 -17.67 1.20
CA LYS A 340 -4.03 -17.75 1.21
C LYS A 340 -3.41 -17.23 -0.08
N LEU A 341 -4.06 -17.43 -1.23
CA LEU A 341 -3.62 -16.84 -2.48
C LEU A 341 -3.75 -15.32 -2.44
N CYS A 342 -4.90 -14.82 -1.96
CA CYS A 342 -5.27 -13.41 -2.07
C CYS A 342 -4.49 -12.49 -1.14
N TYR A 343 -3.95 -12.99 -0.02
CA TYR A 343 -3.05 -12.20 0.82
C TYR A 343 -1.56 -12.55 0.64
N LYS A 344 -1.22 -13.62 -0.10
CA LYS A 344 0.18 -14.00 -0.34
C LYS A 344 0.34 -14.88 -1.59
N LEU A 345 0.68 -14.27 -2.72
CA LEU A 345 1.16 -15.04 -3.87
C LEU A 345 2.55 -15.60 -3.56
N ARG A 346 2.74 -16.90 -3.81
CA ARG A 346 4.04 -17.55 -3.83
C ARG A 346 4.29 -18.12 -5.21
N CYS A 347 5.52 -18.00 -5.67
CA CYS A 347 6.00 -18.56 -6.92
C CYS A 347 7.06 -19.63 -6.59
N LEU A 348 7.10 -20.78 -7.28
CA LEU A 348 8.20 -21.73 -7.06
C LEU A 348 9.43 -21.26 -7.82
N SER A 349 10.46 -20.89 -7.08
CA SER A 349 11.78 -20.63 -7.64
C SER A 349 12.81 -21.50 -6.92
N GLN A 350 13.92 -21.78 -7.60
CA GLN A 350 15.10 -22.41 -7.00
C GLN A 350 15.83 -21.46 -6.03
N GLN A 351 15.46 -20.18 -6.01
CA GLN A 351 15.98 -19.15 -5.13
C GLN A 351 14.92 -18.72 -4.11
N PRO A 352 15.31 -18.21 -2.92
CA PRO A 352 14.37 -17.56 -2.01
C PRO A 352 13.63 -16.43 -2.73
N VAL A 353 12.30 -16.47 -2.68
CA VAL A 353 11.45 -15.48 -3.33
C VAL A 353 10.65 -14.70 -2.31
N GLU A 354 10.72 -13.37 -2.41
CA GLU A 354 9.85 -12.49 -1.64
C GLU A 354 8.39 -12.68 -2.07
N PRO A 355 7.42 -12.66 -1.15
CA PRO A 355 6.02 -12.82 -1.52
C PRO A 355 5.51 -11.63 -2.34
N CYS A 356 4.71 -11.92 -3.36
CA CYS A 356 4.06 -10.91 -4.16
C CYS A 356 2.72 -10.51 -3.53
N VAL A 357 2.31 -9.27 -3.78
CA VAL A 357 0.94 -8.86 -3.54
C VAL A 357 0.08 -9.47 -4.63
N THR A 358 -1.04 -10.07 -4.25
CA THR A 358 -2.01 -10.64 -5.21
C THR A 358 -3.01 -9.56 -5.58
N PRO A 359 -3.03 -9.10 -6.84
CA PRO A 359 -3.94 -8.07 -7.28
C PRO A 359 -5.39 -8.51 -7.21
N GLU A 360 -6.26 -7.51 -7.30
CA GLU A 360 -7.70 -7.68 -7.31
C GLU A 360 -8.13 -8.48 -8.56
N GLY A 361 -9.13 -9.36 -8.40
CA GLY A 361 -9.70 -10.10 -9.53
C GLY A 361 -8.95 -11.38 -9.94
N VAL A 362 -7.79 -11.69 -9.35
CA VAL A 362 -7.07 -12.94 -9.60
C VAL A 362 -7.93 -14.14 -9.19
N LYS A 363 -8.07 -15.15 -10.06
CA LYS A 363 -8.84 -16.36 -9.76
C LYS A 363 -8.19 -17.18 -8.64
N CYS A 364 -8.92 -17.37 -7.54
CA CYS A 364 -8.42 -18.02 -6.32
C CYS A 364 -9.07 -19.37 -6.00
N ALA A 365 -10.25 -19.63 -6.57
CA ALA A 365 -10.91 -20.93 -6.58
C ALA A 365 -11.87 -21.02 -7.78
N GLN A 366 -12.60 -22.13 -7.91
CA GLN A 366 -13.63 -22.25 -8.94
C GLN A 366 -14.71 -21.18 -8.72
N ASN A 367 -14.96 -20.37 -9.74
CA ASN A 367 -15.91 -19.25 -9.71
C ASN A 367 -15.64 -18.18 -8.63
N LYS A 368 -14.41 -18.10 -8.09
CA LYS A 368 -14.03 -17.11 -7.07
C LYS A 368 -12.83 -16.29 -7.49
N LYS A 369 -12.79 -15.04 -7.04
CA LYS A 369 -11.70 -14.10 -7.31
C LYS A 369 -11.21 -13.45 -6.01
N CYS A 370 -9.98 -12.95 -6.04
CA CYS A 370 -9.43 -12.20 -4.92
C CYS A 370 -10.10 -10.83 -4.80
N PHE A 371 -10.52 -10.51 -3.58
CA PHE A 371 -11.06 -9.23 -3.16
C PHE A 371 -10.59 -8.84 -1.77
N MET A 372 -9.84 -7.75 -1.65
CA MET A 372 -9.34 -7.19 -0.38
C MET A 372 -8.64 -8.24 0.50
N GLY A 373 -7.85 -9.11 -0.13
CA GLY A 373 -7.15 -10.21 0.55
C GLY A 373 -7.97 -11.49 0.80
N HIS A 374 -9.21 -11.56 0.34
CA HIS A 374 -10.11 -12.71 0.51
C HIS A 374 -10.51 -13.35 -0.82
N CYS A 375 -10.79 -14.65 -0.80
CA CYS A 375 -11.27 -15.40 -1.96
C CYS A 375 -12.79 -15.58 -1.91
N VAL A 376 -13.50 -14.69 -2.62
CA VAL A 376 -14.96 -14.58 -2.58
C VAL A 376 -15.63 -15.11 -3.83
#